data_AF-A0A353R680-F1
#
_entry.id   AF-A0A353R680-F1
#
_cell.length_a   1.000
_cell.length_b   1.000
_cell.length_c   1.000
_cell.angle_alpha   90.00
_cell.angle_beta   90.00
_cell.angle_gamma   90.00
#
_symmetry.space_group_name_H-M   'P 1'
#
loop_
_entity.id
_entity.type
_entity.pdbx_description
1 polymer ?
#
loop_
_entity_poly.entity_id
_entity_poly.type
_entity_poly.pdbx_seq_one_letter_code
_entity_poly.pdbx_strand_id
1 'polypeptide(L)'
;TAEFMNANNHLKFAENSEDTGVIVSYNTQSPSVAPGANIVMANEVGLVINPINWKRDETPATAEESLGSHMPVDAQGNFGLIPRFADARINRAKGVIECRSVNEKDMFNLSGNMGSGVYHSFDIPFYYYNLRENAQVRVNRFLAK
;
A
#
# COMPACT_ATOMS: atom_id res chain seq x y z
N THR A 1 9.84 -11.45 -10.02
CA THR A 1 8.38 -11.58 -9.75
C THR A 1 7.59 -12.41 -10.77
N ALA A 2 7.56 -12.06 -12.07
CA ALA A 2 6.74 -12.80 -13.05
C ALA A 2 7.17 -14.27 -13.21
N GLU A 3 8.47 -14.53 -13.28
CA GLU A 3 9.02 -15.89 -13.33
C GLU A 3 8.63 -16.72 -12.09
N PHE A 4 8.68 -16.11 -10.90
CA PHE A 4 8.28 -16.77 -9.65
C PHE A 4 6.81 -17.18 -9.68
N MET A 5 5.91 -16.30 -10.14
CA MET A 5 4.49 -16.64 -10.26
C MET A 5 4.26 -17.74 -11.30
N ASN A 6 4.94 -17.68 -12.46
CA ASN A 6 4.83 -18.70 -13.51
C ASN A 6 5.38 -20.07 -13.09
N ALA A 7 6.35 -20.10 -12.18
CA ALA A 7 6.87 -21.33 -11.59
C ALA A 7 5.96 -21.87 -10.47
N ASN A 8 5.09 -21.03 -9.90
CA ASN A 8 4.26 -21.33 -8.74
C ASN A 8 2.76 -21.07 -9.04
N ASN A 9 2.21 -21.78 -10.04
CA ASN A 9 0.84 -21.55 -10.54
C ASN A 9 -0.29 -21.78 -9.52
N HIS A 10 0.02 -22.34 -8.34
CA HIS A 10 -0.91 -22.45 -7.22
C HIS A 10 -1.09 -21.11 -6.48
N LEU A 11 -0.14 -20.17 -6.62
CA LEU A 11 -0.24 -18.81 -6.11
C LEU A 11 -1.01 -17.94 -7.10
N LYS A 12 -1.87 -17.08 -6.56
CA LYS A 12 -2.67 -16.13 -7.32
C LYS A 12 -2.48 -14.74 -6.72
N PHE A 13 -2.39 -13.73 -7.56
CA PHE A 13 -2.35 -12.34 -7.10
C PHE A 13 -3.77 -11.75 -7.11
N ALA A 14 -4.05 -10.80 -6.21
CA ALA A 14 -5.33 -10.13 -6.17
C ALA A 14 -5.54 -9.23 -7.41
N GLU A 15 -6.69 -9.35 -8.06
CA GLU A 15 -7.14 -8.54 -9.20
C GLU A 15 -8.22 -7.53 -8.79
N ASN A 16 -8.99 -7.82 -7.74
CA ASN A 16 -10.04 -6.96 -7.21
C ASN A 16 -10.23 -7.13 -5.68
N SER A 17 -11.21 -6.41 -5.13
CA SER A 17 -11.53 -6.36 -3.69
C SER A 17 -12.14 -7.65 -3.14
N GLU A 18 -12.74 -8.49 -3.98
CA GLU A 18 -13.52 -9.67 -3.57
C GLU A 18 -12.76 -10.98 -3.70
N ASP A 19 -11.58 -10.96 -4.32
CA ASP A 19 -10.77 -12.15 -4.54
C ASP A 19 -10.40 -12.83 -3.20
N THR A 20 -10.48 -14.16 -3.18
CA THR A 20 -10.12 -14.98 -2.03
C THR A 20 -9.07 -16.03 -2.43
N GLY A 21 -8.21 -16.43 -1.50
CA GLY A 21 -7.09 -17.34 -1.81
C GLY A 21 -6.03 -16.70 -2.71
N VAL A 22 -5.78 -15.39 -2.51
CA VAL A 22 -4.84 -14.60 -3.31
C VAL A 22 -3.85 -13.86 -2.41
N ILE A 23 -2.74 -13.44 -3.02
CA ILE A 23 -1.73 -12.56 -2.43
C ILE A 23 -2.14 -11.12 -2.66
N VAL A 24 -2.16 -10.33 -1.57
CA VAL A 24 -2.24 -8.87 -1.60
C VAL A 24 -0.86 -8.35 -1.28
N SER A 25 -0.29 -7.52 -2.16
CA SER A 25 1.03 -6.93 -1.97
C SER A 25 1.09 -5.53 -2.56
N TYR A 26 1.85 -4.68 -1.89
CA TYR A 26 2.30 -3.37 -2.34
C TYR A 26 3.41 -2.89 -1.41
N ASN A 27 4.22 -1.95 -1.89
CA ASN A 27 5.16 -1.16 -1.10
C ASN A 27 4.91 0.32 -1.42
N THR A 28 5.04 1.19 -0.44
CA THR A 28 4.66 2.61 -0.57
C THR A 28 5.89 3.50 -0.50
N GLN A 29 5.94 4.50 -1.37
CA GLN A 29 6.99 5.51 -1.40
C GLN A 29 6.48 6.87 -1.90
N SER A 30 7.28 7.91 -1.71
CA SER A 30 7.16 9.20 -2.36
C SER A 30 7.51 9.09 -3.85
N PRO A 31 6.90 9.89 -4.74
CA PRO A 31 7.35 10.00 -6.12
C PRO A 31 8.79 10.50 -6.26
N SER A 32 9.31 11.22 -5.25
CA SER A 32 10.67 11.77 -5.21
C SER A 32 11.74 10.68 -5.20
N VAL A 33 11.41 9.46 -4.75
CA VAL A 33 12.34 8.34 -4.69
C VAL A 33 12.75 7.92 -6.10
N ALA A 34 14.04 8.08 -6.37
CA ALA A 34 14.66 7.75 -7.65
C ALA A 34 14.55 6.24 -7.96
N PRO A 35 14.55 5.84 -9.25
CA PRO A 35 14.59 4.44 -9.64
C PRO A 35 15.76 3.70 -8.96
N GLY A 36 15.49 2.54 -8.36
CA GLY A 36 16.50 1.72 -7.65
C GLY A 36 16.89 2.23 -6.25
N ALA A 37 16.45 3.42 -5.83
CA ALA A 37 16.81 3.97 -4.52
C ALA A 37 15.97 3.40 -3.36
N ASN A 38 14.82 2.78 -3.66
CA ASN A 38 14.02 2.11 -2.65
C ASN A 38 14.68 0.77 -2.26
N ILE A 39 15.36 0.77 -1.12
CA ILE A 39 16.13 -0.38 -0.62
C ILE A 39 15.26 -1.61 -0.35
N VAL A 40 13.97 -1.43 -0.08
CA VAL A 40 13.04 -2.52 0.22
C VAL A 40 12.72 -3.32 -1.04
N MET A 41 12.72 -2.65 -2.19
CA MET A 41 12.45 -3.30 -3.47
C MET A 41 13.64 -4.11 -3.99
N ALA A 42 14.85 -3.93 -3.44
CA ALA A 42 16.07 -4.66 -3.84
C ALA A 42 16.30 -4.73 -5.37
N ASN A 43 15.96 -3.66 -6.10
CA ASN A 43 15.97 -3.57 -7.57
C ASN A 43 14.98 -4.49 -8.31
N GLU A 44 14.00 -5.07 -7.63
CA GLU A 44 12.90 -5.82 -8.22
C GLU A 44 11.68 -4.92 -8.52
N VAL A 45 10.83 -5.39 -9.44
CA VAL A 45 9.52 -4.79 -9.73
C VAL A 45 8.44 -5.64 -9.07
N GLY A 46 7.79 -5.09 -8.04
CA GLY A 46 6.75 -5.76 -7.28
C GLY A 46 5.43 -5.95 -8.06
N LEU A 47 4.65 -6.94 -7.65
CA LEU A 47 3.23 -7.02 -8.00
C LEU A 47 2.44 -6.15 -7.00
N VAL A 48 1.63 -5.25 -7.54
CA VAL A 48 0.96 -4.22 -6.75
C VAL A 48 -0.54 -4.23 -7.02
N ILE A 49 -1.32 -4.13 -5.96
CA ILE A 49 -2.73 -3.75 -6.00
C ILE A 49 -2.92 -2.50 -5.14
N ASN A 50 -3.71 -1.56 -5.62
CA ASN A 50 -3.97 -0.31 -4.93
C ASN A 50 -4.83 -0.59 -3.67
N PRO A 51 -4.37 -0.23 -2.46
CA PRO A 51 -5.06 -0.59 -1.22
C PRO A 51 -6.33 0.23 -0.94
N ILE A 52 -6.61 1.28 -1.73
CA ILE A 52 -7.82 2.09 -1.60
C ILE A 52 -8.89 1.60 -2.58
N ASN A 53 -8.58 1.54 -3.86
CA ASN A 53 -9.56 1.24 -4.92
C ASN A 53 -9.53 -0.21 -5.43
N TRP A 54 -8.59 -1.04 -4.93
CA TRP A 54 -8.40 -2.44 -5.28
C TRP A 54 -8.20 -2.72 -6.78
N LYS A 55 -7.73 -1.72 -7.54
CA LYS A 55 -7.33 -1.87 -8.95
C LYS A 55 -5.85 -2.18 -9.08
N ARG A 56 -5.48 -2.76 -10.22
CA ARG A 56 -4.09 -3.07 -10.60
C ARG A 56 -3.50 -2.17 -11.68
N ASP A 57 -4.32 -1.32 -12.27
CA ASP A 57 -3.86 -0.30 -13.21
C ASP A 57 -3.37 0.96 -12.47
N GLU A 58 -2.93 1.95 -13.23
CA GLU A 58 -2.40 3.20 -12.66
C GLU A 58 -3.49 4.22 -12.33
N THR A 59 -4.76 3.78 -12.22
CA THR A 59 -5.88 4.63 -11.78
C THR A 59 -5.57 5.13 -10.37
N PRO A 60 -5.45 6.46 -10.18
CA PRO A 60 -5.19 7.02 -8.86
C PRO A 60 -6.40 6.80 -7.96
N ALA A 61 -6.15 6.63 -6.67
CA ALA A 61 -7.11 6.82 -5.61
C ALA A 61 -6.69 8.05 -4.80
N THR A 62 -7.56 9.03 -4.66
CA THR A 62 -7.26 10.26 -3.91
C THR A 62 -7.32 10.01 -2.41
N ALA A 63 -6.79 10.96 -1.63
CA ALA A 63 -6.88 10.87 -0.17
C ALA A 63 -8.36 10.92 0.30
N GLU A 64 -9.24 11.62 -0.42
CA GLU A 64 -10.68 11.66 -0.14
C GLU A 64 -11.37 10.30 -0.28
N GLU A 65 -10.86 9.43 -1.16
CA GLU A 65 -11.35 8.06 -1.35
C GLU A 65 -10.82 7.10 -0.27
N SER A 66 -9.79 7.48 0.49
CA SER A 66 -9.28 6.68 1.61
C SER A 66 -10.26 6.68 2.78
N LEU A 67 -10.46 5.49 3.39
CA LEU A 67 -11.19 5.36 4.65
C LEU A 67 -10.37 5.83 5.86
N GLY A 68 -9.10 6.19 5.65
CA GLY A 68 -8.22 6.80 6.62
C GLY A 68 -7.03 5.94 7.03
N SER A 69 -6.11 6.60 7.72
CA SER A 69 -4.89 6.01 8.25
C SER A 69 -5.01 5.77 9.76
N HIS A 70 -4.28 4.78 10.28
CA HIS A 70 -4.16 4.54 11.72
C HIS A 70 -2.71 4.82 12.17
N MET A 71 -2.49 6.01 12.73
CA MET A 71 -1.16 6.55 13.02
C MET A 71 -1.15 7.35 14.33
N PRO A 72 0.01 7.79 14.84
CA PRO A 72 0.06 8.72 15.96
C PRO A 72 -0.75 10.00 15.67
N VAL A 73 -1.68 10.34 16.56
CA VAL A 73 -2.55 11.53 16.45
C VAL A 73 -2.17 12.65 17.42
N ASP A 74 -1.24 12.38 18.33
CA ASP A 74 -0.74 13.35 19.30
C ASP A 74 0.74 13.12 19.64
N ALA A 75 1.30 14.06 20.40
CA ALA A 75 2.70 14.03 20.83
C ALA A 75 2.99 12.96 21.89
N GLN A 76 1.96 12.39 22.51
CA GLN A 76 2.07 11.30 23.48
C GLN A 76 2.20 9.94 22.79
N GLY A 77 2.03 9.90 21.46
CA GLY A 77 2.11 8.69 20.66
C GLY A 77 0.83 7.86 20.69
N ASN A 78 -0.32 8.43 21.07
CA ASN A 78 -1.58 7.73 20.95
C ASN A 78 -1.93 7.52 19.48
N PHE A 79 -2.36 6.32 19.12
CA PHE A 79 -2.76 6.00 17.76
C PHE A 79 -4.25 6.22 17.56
N GLY A 80 -4.62 6.76 16.40
CA GLY A 80 -6.00 7.07 16.07
C GLY A 80 -6.25 7.17 14.56
N LEU A 81 -7.50 7.42 14.20
CA LEU A 81 -7.91 7.67 12.82
C LEU A 81 -7.41 9.05 12.38
N ILE A 82 -6.69 9.09 11.26
CA ILE A 82 -6.43 10.31 10.50
C ILE A 82 -7.20 10.20 9.16
N PRO A 83 -8.31 10.94 9.00
CA PRO A 83 -9.11 10.86 7.78
C PRO A 83 -8.38 11.55 6.61
N ARG A 84 -8.52 10.98 5.42
CA ARG A 84 -8.04 11.60 4.15
C ARG A 84 -6.56 11.98 4.18
N PHE A 85 -5.71 11.05 4.63
CA PHE A 85 -4.30 11.31 4.87
C PHE A 85 -3.39 10.89 3.71
N ALA A 86 -3.53 9.65 3.24
CA ALA A 86 -2.70 9.06 2.19
C ALA A 86 -3.51 8.78 0.92
N ASP A 87 -3.08 9.32 -0.22
CA ASP A 87 -3.50 8.88 -1.55
C ASP A 87 -2.71 7.64 -2.01
N ALA A 88 -3.13 7.03 -3.11
CA ALA A 88 -2.44 5.87 -3.67
C ALA A 88 -2.53 5.86 -5.20
N ARG A 89 -1.38 5.82 -5.86
CA ARG A 89 -1.29 5.53 -7.30
C ARG A 89 -0.22 4.49 -7.55
N ILE A 90 -0.55 3.42 -8.26
CA ILE A 90 0.45 2.44 -8.71
C ILE A 90 1.41 3.11 -9.69
N ASN A 91 2.71 2.94 -9.48
CA ASN A 91 3.74 3.14 -10.49
C ASN A 91 4.18 1.76 -10.99
N ARG A 92 3.72 1.35 -12.18
CA ARG A 92 3.98 -0.02 -12.69
C ARG A 92 5.43 -0.24 -13.06
N ALA A 93 6.15 0.80 -13.46
CA ALA A 93 7.56 0.70 -13.81
C ALA A 93 8.43 0.44 -12.57
N LYS A 94 8.07 1.03 -11.42
CA LYS A 94 8.76 0.83 -10.14
C LYS A 94 8.20 -0.35 -9.33
N GLY A 95 6.96 -0.78 -9.60
CA GLY A 95 6.30 -1.85 -8.86
C GLY A 95 5.96 -1.46 -7.42
N VAL A 96 5.48 -0.21 -7.22
CA VAL A 96 5.16 0.37 -5.91
C VAL A 96 3.88 1.23 -5.98
N ILE A 97 3.34 1.59 -4.82
CA ILE A 97 2.42 2.71 -4.64
C ILE A 97 3.23 3.99 -4.44
N GLU A 98 2.94 5.01 -5.24
CA GLU A 98 3.40 6.38 -5.00
C GLU A 98 2.33 7.15 -4.24
N CYS A 99 2.65 7.56 -3.01
CA CYS A 99 1.82 8.43 -2.18
C CYS A 99 2.38 9.87 -2.22
N ARG A 100 1.53 10.82 -2.60
CA ARG A 100 1.85 12.24 -2.82
C ARG A 100 1.27 13.16 -1.75
N SER A 101 0.20 12.75 -1.07
CA SER A 101 -0.55 13.62 -0.17
C SER A 101 0.13 13.85 1.18
N VAL A 102 1.04 12.96 1.58
CA VAL A 102 1.73 13.03 2.88
C VAL A 102 2.97 13.92 2.82
N ASN A 103 3.30 14.55 3.95
CA ASN A 103 4.53 15.33 4.08
C ASN A 103 5.73 14.40 4.30
N GLU A 104 6.64 14.34 3.34
CA GLU A 104 7.81 13.44 3.37
C GLU A 104 8.71 13.67 4.61
N LYS A 105 8.90 14.93 5.01
CA LYS A 105 9.75 15.27 6.17
C LYS A 105 9.12 14.78 7.47
N ASP A 106 7.82 14.96 7.63
CA ASP A 106 7.10 14.49 8.82
C ASP A 106 7.14 12.95 8.90
N MET A 107 6.97 12.26 7.77
CA MET A 107 7.07 10.80 7.71
C MET A 107 8.49 10.31 8.03
N PHE A 108 9.51 10.99 7.50
CA PHE A 108 10.91 10.67 7.83
C PHE A 108 11.20 10.88 9.32
N ASN A 109 10.68 11.94 9.94
CA ASN A 109 10.85 12.16 11.38
C ASN A 109 10.16 11.10 12.24
N LEU A 110 9.08 10.49 11.75
CA LEU A 110 8.36 9.42 12.45
C LEU A 110 9.06 8.06 12.34
N SER A 111 9.64 7.70 11.19
CA SER A 111 10.19 6.34 10.98
C SER A 111 11.31 6.21 9.93
N GLY A 112 12.07 7.27 9.67
CA GLY A 112 13.02 7.43 8.55
C GLY A 112 14.18 6.44 8.40
N ASN A 113 14.18 5.33 9.13
CA ASN A 113 15.18 4.26 9.08
C ASN A 113 15.33 3.62 7.68
N MET A 114 14.34 3.77 6.79
CA MET A 114 14.36 3.19 5.43
C MET A 114 14.79 4.19 4.34
N GLY A 115 15.14 5.43 4.72
CA GLY A 115 15.53 6.50 3.80
C GLY A 115 14.40 7.48 3.50
N SER A 116 14.76 8.67 3.01
CA SER A 116 13.80 9.73 2.67
C SER A 116 12.83 9.25 1.59
N GLY A 117 11.54 9.47 1.82
CA GLY A 117 10.47 9.10 0.89
C GLY A 117 10.17 7.60 0.81
N VAL A 118 10.90 6.72 1.49
CA VAL A 118 10.57 5.29 1.54
C VAL A 118 9.61 5.05 2.70
N TYR A 119 8.33 4.80 2.38
CA TYR A 119 7.24 4.75 3.36
C TYR A 119 6.89 3.31 3.80
N HIS A 120 7.83 2.37 3.71
CA HIS A 120 7.57 0.95 3.99
C HIS A 120 6.98 0.68 5.38
N SER A 121 7.43 1.41 6.41
CA SER A 121 6.87 1.32 7.76
C SER A 121 5.39 1.74 7.84
N PHE A 122 4.91 2.44 6.82
CA PHE A 122 3.55 2.98 6.73
C PHE A 122 2.67 2.24 5.71
N ASP A 123 3.14 1.15 5.10
CA ASP A 123 2.35 0.36 4.14
C ASP A 123 0.97 -0.02 4.70
N ILE A 124 0.93 -0.52 5.94
CA ILE A 124 -0.34 -0.80 6.63
C ILE A 124 -0.95 0.47 7.25
N PRO A 125 -0.21 1.28 8.04
CA PRO A 125 -0.76 2.47 8.69
C PRO A 125 -1.49 3.45 7.76
N PHE A 126 -0.95 3.75 6.57
CA PHE A 126 -1.58 4.69 5.62
C PHE A 126 -2.95 4.24 5.16
N TYR A 127 -3.15 2.94 4.98
CA TYR A 127 -4.35 2.39 4.35
C TYR A 127 -5.14 1.48 5.30
N TYR A 128 -4.90 1.57 6.62
CA TYR A 128 -5.41 0.66 7.63
C TYR A 128 -6.92 0.44 7.55
N TYR A 129 -7.70 1.50 7.42
CA TYR A 129 -9.17 1.37 7.41
C TYR A 129 -9.70 0.79 6.10
N ASN A 130 -9.05 1.04 4.96
CA ASN A 130 -9.35 0.38 3.69
C ASN A 130 -9.03 -1.12 3.75
N LEU A 131 -7.87 -1.48 4.31
CA LEU A 131 -7.49 -2.88 4.53
C LEU A 131 -8.48 -3.60 5.46
N ARG A 132 -8.88 -2.96 6.56
CA ARG A 132 -9.84 -3.50 7.52
C ARG A 132 -11.19 -3.76 6.88
N GLU A 133 -11.69 -2.81 6.10
CA GLU A 133 -12.96 -2.95 5.37
C GLU A 133 -12.87 -4.08 4.34
N ASN A 134 -11.79 -4.12 3.56
CA ASN A 134 -11.61 -5.16 2.57
C ASN A 134 -11.39 -6.56 3.15
N ALA A 135 -10.74 -6.68 4.31
CA ALA A 135 -10.63 -7.93 5.03
C ALA A 135 -12.03 -8.51 5.34
N GLN A 136 -12.98 -7.64 5.76
CA GLN A 136 -14.37 -8.06 5.98
C GLN A 136 -15.03 -8.51 4.67
N VAL A 137 -14.85 -7.77 3.56
CA VAL A 137 -15.36 -8.15 2.23
C VAL A 137 -14.87 -9.54 1.83
N ARG A 138 -13.56 -9.81 1.95
CA ARG A 138 -12.96 -11.10 1.59
C ARG A 138 -13.41 -12.23 2.50
N VAL A 139 -13.56 -12.00 3.81
CA VAL A 139 -14.13 -12.99 4.74
C VAL A 139 -15.56 -13.35 4.35
N ASN A 140 -16.41 -12.36 4.07
CA ASN A 140 -17.78 -12.60 3.64
C ASN A 140 -17.83 -13.39 2.32
N ARG A 141 -16.96 -13.05 1.36
CA ARG A 141 -16.83 -13.77 0.09
C ARG A 141 -16.30 -15.18 0.24
N PHE A 142 -15.45 -15.43 1.22
CA PHE A 142 -14.95 -16.78 1.53
C PHE A 142 -16.05 -17.66 2.14
N LEU A 143 -16.82 -17.10 3.10
CA LEU A 143 -17.89 -17.83 3.80
C LEU A 143 -19.16 -18.04 2.99
N ALA A 144 -19.38 -17.24 1.93
CA ALA A 144 -20.52 -17.39 1.03
C ALA A 144 -20.33 -18.48 -0.06
N LYS A 145 -19.19 -19.16 -0.06
CA LYS A 145 -18.90 -20.32 -0.94
C LYS A 145 -19.32 -21.61 -0.27
#